data_AF-A0A6N9C3Y7-F1
#
_entry.id   AF-A0A6N9C3Y7-F1
#
_cell.length_a   1.000
_cell.length_b   1.000
_cell.length_c   1.000
_cell.angle_alpha   90.00
_cell.angle_beta   90.00
_cell.angle_gamma   90.00
#
_symmetry.space_group_name_H-M   'P 1'
#
loop_
_entity.id
_entity.type
_entity.pdbx_description
1 polymer ?
#
loop_
_entity_poly.entity_id
_entity_poly.type
_entity_poly.pdbx_seq_one_letter_code
_entity_poly.pdbx_strand_id
1 'polypeptide(L)'
;MAIAHQTKTSNPSVTLRAVILGLALIPVNSYCIMANHLKYWSTLPTTISLIYNVIITLMVLLPVNFLIKRFLPRFALTQGEFLTIYVMLSVASAIAGHDMMQTVVPTIPDAFWFATPENEWKELFWRYLPPWLIMNDLSSLTGFYEGDSTFHIDVHFRSWLRPILWWTLFLTVLIWVMICLNMLLRRKWIERERLAYPIVQLPLEITRSDGRLFKSKMMWLGFAISGGIDLINGVHALVPSFPEIPIRHAEIGQFFTEKPWSAIGWVPVYILSFAVGLAFLMPLEMSFS
;
A
#
# COMPACT_ATOMS: atom_id res chain seq x y z
N MET A 1 -7.22 -2.14 52.44
CA MET A 1 -7.32 -3.25 51.46
C MET A 1 -6.78 -2.71 50.13
N ALA A 2 -5.46 -2.85 49.92
CA ALA A 2 -4.75 -2.23 48.81
C ALA A 2 -4.90 -3.10 47.54
N ILE A 3 -5.45 -2.52 46.48
CA ILE A 3 -5.53 -3.15 45.16
C ILE A 3 -4.14 -3.09 44.55
N ALA A 4 -3.46 -4.23 44.50
CA ALA A 4 -2.20 -4.38 43.80
C ALA A 4 -2.42 -4.18 42.30
N HIS A 5 -1.91 -3.08 41.76
CA HIS A 5 -1.69 -2.93 40.32
C HIS A 5 -0.68 -4.00 39.90
N GLN A 6 -1.17 -5.10 39.31
CA GLN A 6 -0.31 -6.02 38.57
C GLN A 6 0.24 -5.25 37.36
N THR A 7 1.48 -4.79 37.47
CA THR A 7 2.31 -4.35 36.35
C THR A 7 2.53 -5.57 35.45
N LYS A 8 1.66 -5.73 34.45
CA LYS A 8 1.85 -6.67 33.35
C LYS A 8 3.14 -6.25 32.65
N THR A 9 4.23 -6.99 32.86
CA THR A 9 5.51 -6.77 32.18
C THR A 9 5.25 -6.80 30.68
N SER A 10 5.22 -5.63 30.04
CA SER A 10 5.06 -5.52 28.60
C SER A 10 6.31 -6.11 27.96
N ASN A 11 6.17 -7.26 27.31
CA ASN A 11 7.21 -7.74 26.40
C ASN A 11 7.56 -6.58 25.45
N PRO A 12 8.86 -6.35 25.15
CA PRO A 12 9.25 -5.28 24.25
C PRO A 12 8.48 -5.44 22.93
N SER A 13 7.74 -4.40 22.56
CA SER A 13 6.91 -4.38 21.36
C SER A 13 7.73 -4.50 20.09
N VAL A 14 8.99 -4.04 20.14
CA VAL A 14 9.95 -4.07 19.04
C VAL A 14 11.10 -5.00 19.41
N THR A 15 11.28 -6.07 18.62
CA THR A 15 12.38 -7.02 18.78
C THR A 15 13.23 -7.06 17.52
N LEU A 16 14.53 -7.37 17.66
CA LEU A 16 15.43 -7.49 16.53
C LEU A 16 14.96 -8.55 15.52
N ARG A 17 14.38 -9.66 15.99
CA ARG A 17 13.83 -10.71 15.13
C ARG A 17 12.68 -10.22 14.25
N ALA A 18 11.79 -9.39 14.80
CA ALA A 18 10.69 -8.80 14.02
C ALA A 18 11.21 -7.82 12.97
N VAL A 19 12.25 -7.03 13.32
CA VAL A 19 12.90 -6.11 12.39
C VAL A 19 13.58 -6.87 11.25
N ILE A 20 14.34 -7.92 11.54
CA ILE A 20 14.99 -8.76 10.52
C ILE A 20 13.95 -9.41 9.61
N LEU A 21 12.88 -9.98 10.17
CA LEU A 21 11.81 -10.57 9.38
C LEU A 21 11.09 -9.53 8.51
N GLY A 22 10.82 -8.34 9.06
CA GLY A 22 10.26 -7.23 8.32
C GLY A 22 11.15 -6.81 7.15
N LEU A 23 12.45 -6.62 7.39
CA LEU A 23 13.44 -6.31 6.34
C LEU A 23 13.49 -7.37 5.24
N ALA A 24 13.43 -8.65 5.60
CA ALA A 24 13.40 -9.75 4.64
C ALA A 24 12.10 -9.78 3.80
N LEU A 25 10.97 -9.37 4.38
CA LEU A 25 9.68 -9.33 3.70
C LEU A 25 9.49 -8.10 2.81
N ILE A 26 10.21 -7.00 3.05
CA ILE A 26 10.07 -5.76 2.27
C ILE A 26 10.29 -5.99 0.77
N PRO A 27 11.40 -6.61 0.30
CA PRO A 27 11.62 -6.81 -1.15
C PRO A 27 10.52 -7.64 -1.81
N VAL A 28 10.06 -8.70 -1.13
CA VAL A 28 8.97 -9.57 -1.62
C VAL A 28 7.67 -8.77 -1.73
N ASN A 29 7.35 -8.00 -0.69
CA ASN A 29 6.17 -7.15 -0.67
C ASN A 29 6.20 -6.07 -1.77
N SER A 30 7.33 -5.38 -1.93
CA SER A 30 7.53 -4.37 -2.97
C SER A 30 7.44 -4.96 -4.38
N TYR A 31 8.01 -6.16 -4.60
CA TYR A 31 7.87 -6.87 -5.86
C TYR A 31 6.41 -7.19 -6.17
N CYS A 32 5.66 -7.72 -5.20
CA CYS A 32 4.23 -7.99 -5.40
C CYS A 32 3.44 -6.73 -5.74
N ILE A 33 3.75 -5.58 -5.11
CA ILE A 33 3.12 -4.29 -5.43
C ILE A 33 3.41 -3.88 -6.88
N MET A 34 4.68 -3.93 -7.30
CA MET A 34 5.07 -3.57 -8.66
C MET A 34 4.47 -4.53 -9.69
N ALA A 35 4.50 -5.84 -9.44
CA ALA A 35 3.91 -6.84 -10.33
C ALA A 35 2.39 -6.65 -10.47
N ASN A 36 1.69 -6.32 -9.38
CA ASN A 36 0.25 -6.12 -9.40
C ASN A 36 -0.16 -4.98 -10.36
N HIS A 37 0.61 -3.90 -10.40
CA HIS A 37 0.38 -2.79 -11.32
C HIS A 37 0.89 -3.08 -12.74
N LEU A 38 2.20 -3.36 -12.87
CA LEU A 38 2.88 -3.41 -14.17
C LEU A 38 2.53 -4.65 -15.00
N LYS A 39 2.23 -5.78 -14.35
CA LYS A 39 1.97 -7.05 -15.04
C LYS A 39 0.48 -7.36 -15.12
N TYR A 40 -0.23 -7.17 -14.01
CA TYR A 40 -1.62 -7.60 -13.89
C TYR A 40 -2.64 -6.47 -14.08
N TRP A 41 -2.18 -5.21 -14.24
CA TRP A 41 -3.05 -4.03 -14.41
C TRP A 41 -4.19 -3.99 -13.38
N SER A 42 -3.88 -4.43 -12.16
CA SER A 42 -4.85 -4.65 -11.09
C SER A 42 -4.90 -3.45 -10.15
N THR A 43 -5.83 -3.52 -9.18
CA THR A 43 -6.08 -2.44 -8.21
C THR A 43 -4.81 -2.08 -7.44
N LEU A 44 -4.57 -0.79 -7.21
CA LEU A 44 -3.37 -0.30 -6.55
C LEU A 44 -3.51 -0.43 -5.02
N PRO A 45 -2.72 -1.28 -4.34
CA PRO A 45 -2.85 -1.49 -2.89
C PRO A 45 -2.62 -0.24 -2.05
N THR A 46 -1.89 0.73 -2.61
CA THR A 46 -1.47 1.95 -1.94
C THR A 46 -2.41 3.12 -2.15
N THR A 47 -3.40 3.02 -3.05
CA THR A 47 -4.40 4.08 -3.27
C THR A 47 -5.65 3.90 -2.41
N ILE A 48 -5.72 2.80 -1.65
CA ILE A 48 -6.76 2.54 -0.66
C ILE A 48 -6.19 2.78 0.74
N SER A 49 -6.94 3.47 1.62
CA SER A 49 -6.46 3.87 2.95
C SER A 49 -5.98 2.71 3.82
N LEU A 50 -6.63 1.55 3.69
CA LEU A 50 -6.14 0.29 4.26
C LEU A 50 -5.22 -0.40 3.24
N ILE A 51 -3.92 -0.40 3.54
CA ILE A 51 -2.88 -1.06 2.75
C ILE A 51 -3.09 -2.59 2.82
N TYR A 52 -3.92 -3.11 1.94
CA TYR A 52 -4.44 -4.48 2.04
C TYR A 52 -3.37 -5.53 1.79
N ASN A 53 -2.33 -5.24 1.00
CA ASN A 53 -1.22 -6.18 0.77
C ASN A 53 -0.54 -6.57 2.07
N VAL A 54 -0.38 -5.62 3.00
CA VAL A 54 0.19 -5.91 4.33
C VAL A 54 -0.75 -6.76 5.17
N ILE A 55 -2.06 -6.52 5.08
CA ILE A 55 -3.06 -7.36 5.75
C ILE A 55 -3.01 -8.79 5.21
N ILE A 56 -2.87 -8.97 3.89
CA ILE A 56 -2.68 -10.29 3.27
C ILE A 56 -1.39 -10.94 3.80
N THR A 57 -0.27 -10.20 3.87
CA THR A 57 0.96 -10.73 4.46
C THR A 57 0.76 -11.20 5.90
N LEU A 58 0.05 -10.42 6.73
CA LEU A 58 -0.27 -10.83 8.09
C LEU A 58 -1.18 -12.06 8.13
N MET A 59 -2.19 -12.13 7.26
CA MET A 59 -3.07 -13.31 7.12
C MET A 59 -2.31 -14.57 6.74
N VAL A 60 -1.22 -14.47 5.98
CA VAL A 60 -0.33 -15.60 5.67
C VAL A 60 0.60 -15.92 6.85
N LEU A 61 1.15 -14.92 7.52
CA LEU A 61 2.05 -15.12 8.65
C LEU A 61 1.36 -15.71 9.89
N LEU A 62 0.06 -15.45 10.09
CA LEU A 62 -0.68 -15.94 11.26
C LEU A 62 -0.78 -17.49 11.32
N PRO A 63 -1.22 -18.20 10.27
CA PRO A 63 -1.16 -19.66 10.21
C PRO A 63 0.25 -20.22 10.34
N VAL A 64 1.24 -19.58 9.69
CA VAL A 64 2.65 -19.97 9.81
C VAL A 64 3.11 -19.86 11.26
N ASN A 65 2.77 -18.78 11.95
CA ASN A 65 3.10 -18.59 13.35
C ASN A 65 2.36 -19.58 14.27
N PHE A 66 1.12 -19.97 13.95
CA PHE A 66 0.41 -21.01 14.68
C PHE A 66 1.15 -22.37 14.57
N LEU A 67 1.64 -22.72 13.38
CA LEU A 67 2.46 -23.91 13.18
C LEU A 67 3.79 -23.81 13.94
N ILE A 68 4.49 -22.67 13.86
CA ILE A 68 5.72 -22.42 14.62
C ILE A 68 5.44 -22.55 16.12
N LYS A 69 4.33 -22.01 16.63
CA LYS A 69 3.96 -22.13 18.04
C LYS A 69 3.75 -23.58 18.47
N ARG A 70 3.24 -24.43 17.57
CA ARG A 70 3.01 -25.87 17.83
C ARG A 70 4.32 -26.67 17.89
N PHE A 71 5.27 -26.41 16.98
CA PHE A 71 6.49 -27.21 16.86
C PHE A 71 7.71 -26.58 17.55
N LEU A 72 7.80 -25.26 17.56
CA LEU A 72 8.95 -24.45 17.96
C LEU A 72 8.49 -23.20 18.75
N PRO A 73 7.85 -23.35 19.92
CA PRO A 73 7.18 -22.26 20.64
C PRO A 73 8.09 -21.08 21.00
N ARG A 74 9.41 -21.30 21.13
CA ARG A 74 10.39 -20.23 21.38
C ARG A 74 10.50 -19.23 20.23
N PHE A 75 10.21 -19.65 19.00
CA PHE A 75 10.26 -18.81 17.80
C PHE A 75 8.91 -18.18 17.45
N ALA A 76 7.85 -18.45 18.22
CA ALA A 76 6.54 -17.87 17.96
C ALA A 76 6.59 -16.34 18.12
N LEU A 77 6.04 -15.66 17.12
CA LEU A 77 5.86 -14.22 17.09
C LEU A 77 4.75 -13.82 18.07
N THR A 78 5.01 -12.74 18.78
CA THR A 78 4.09 -12.05 19.68
C THR A 78 3.29 -10.99 18.93
N GLN A 79 2.22 -10.50 19.53
CA GLN A 79 1.39 -9.43 18.95
C GLN A 79 2.22 -8.17 18.62
N GLY A 80 3.12 -7.75 19.51
CA GLY A 80 3.97 -6.57 19.27
C GLY A 80 4.85 -6.72 18.03
N GLU A 81 5.29 -7.94 17.75
CA GLU A 81 6.16 -8.23 16.60
C GLU A 81 5.39 -8.26 15.30
N PHE A 82 4.17 -8.80 15.29
CA PHE A 82 3.28 -8.65 14.15
C PHE A 82 2.98 -7.19 13.85
N LEU A 83 2.72 -6.37 14.88
CA LEU A 83 2.47 -4.95 14.71
C LEU A 83 3.72 -4.20 14.23
N THR A 84 4.91 -4.61 14.65
CA THR A 84 6.17 -4.07 14.13
C THR A 84 6.32 -4.37 12.65
N ILE A 85 6.11 -5.63 12.24
CA ILE A 85 6.14 -6.05 10.83
C ILE A 85 5.08 -5.29 10.02
N TYR A 86 3.87 -5.15 10.56
CA TYR A 86 2.80 -4.37 9.95
C TYR A 86 3.25 -2.93 9.65
N VAL A 87 3.77 -2.21 10.64
CA VAL A 87 4.24 -0.83 10.47
C VAL A 87 5.36 -0.75 9.44
N MET A 88 6.35 -1.64 9.52
CA MET A 88 7.48 -1.66 8.56
C MET A 88 7.00 -1.87 7.13
N LEU A 89 6.13 -2.86 6.91
CA LEU A 89 5.60 -3.15 5.59
C LEU A 89 4.64 -2.09 5.09
N SER A 90 3.85 -1.43 5.96
CA SER A 90 2.98 -0.33 5.58
C SER A 90 3.79 0.87 5.08
N VAL A 91 4.86 1.26 5.80
CA VAL A 91 5.75 2.34 5.37
C VAL A 91 6.44 1.96 4.05
N ALA A 92 6.98 0.75 3.94
CA ALA A 92 7.62 0.28 2.71
C ALA A 92 6.64 0.22 1.53
N SER A 93 5.38 -0.17 1.76
CA SER A 93 4.35 -0.20 0.72
C SER A 93 4.01 1.19 0.23
N ALA A 94 3.87 2.17 1.13
CA ALA A 94 3.61 3.56 0.75
C ALA A 94 4.71 4.13 -0.16
N ILE A 95 5.97 3.76 0.07
CA ILE A 95 7.10 4.15 -0.76
C ILE A 95 7.11 3.39 -2.10
N ALA A 96 6.83 2.09 -2.09
CA ALA A 96 6.79 1.26 -3.30
C ALA A 96 5.52 1.48 -4.16
N GLY A 97 4.60 2.32 -3.69
CA GLY A 97 3.31 2.57 -4.32
C GLY A 97 3.38 3.30 -5.65
N HIS A 98 2.21 3.36 -6.29
CA HIS A 98 2.01 4.02 -7.58
C HIS A 98 2.56 5.45 -7.58
N ASP A 99 2.10 6.29 -6.64
CA ASP A 99 2.39 7.72 -6.62
C ASP A 99 3.79 8.07 -6.12
N MET A 100 4.65 7.07 -5.91
CA MET A 100 6.01 7.25 -5.44
C MET A 100 6.99 6.51 -6.36
N MET A 101 7.46 5.31 -6.00
CA MET A 101 8.51 4.63 -6.78
C MET A 101 8.10 4.30 -8.22
N GLN A 102 6.81 4.02 -8.48
CA GLN A 102 6.36 3.70 -9.85
C GLN A 102 6.31 4.93 -10.76
N THR A 103 6.25 6.14 -10.19
CA THR A 103 6.37 7.40 -10.93
C THR A 103 7.82 7.90 -10.98
N VAL A 104 8.54 7.84 -9.86
CA VAL A 104 9.92 8.34 -9.77
C VAL A 104 10.84 7.56 -10.71
N VAL A 105 10.73 6.23 -10.74
CA VAL A 105 11.65 5.40 -11.54
C VAL A 105 11.58 5.72 -13.05
N PRO A 106 10.40 5.86 -13.69
CA PRO A 106 10.30 6.33 -15.08
C PRO A 106 10.76 7.77 -15.29
N THR A 107 10.50 8.69 -14.34
CA THR A 107 10.88 10.10 -14.53
C THR A 107 12.40 10.34 -14.63
N ILE A 108 13.22 9.42 -14.11
CA ILE A 108 14.69 9.48 -14.18
C ILE A 108 15.20 9.39 -15.64
N PRO A 109 14.79 8.38 -16.43
CA PRO A 109 15.17 8.22 -17.83
C PRO A 109 14.26 8.92 -18.87
N ASP A 110 12.98 9.11 -18.58
CA ASP A 110 11.95 9.42 -19.62
C ASP A 110 12.28 10.67 -20.44
N ALA A 111 12.82 11.71 -19.81
CA ALA A 111 13.11 12.98 -20.49
C ALA A 111 14.21 12.87 -21.57
N PHE A 112 15.09 11.87 -21.48
CA PHE A 112 16.14 11.61 -22.47
C PHE A 112 15.71 10.53 -23.47
N TRP A 113 15.01 9.49 -23.00
CA TRP A 113 14.58 8.38 -23.87
C TRP A 113 13.47 8.79 -24.84
N PHE A 114 12.47 9.53 -24.37
CA PHE A 114 11.32 9.93 -25.19
C PHE A 114 11.52 11.31 -25.88
N ALA A 115 12.72 11.87 -25.85
CA ALA A 115 13.01 13.10 -26.57
C ALA A 115 13.06 12.84 -28.09
N THR A 116 12.14 13.44 -28.84
CA THR A 116 12.10 13.35 -30.31
C THR A 116 12.21 14.74 -30.93
N PRO A 117 12.63 14.85 -32.20
CA PRO A 117 12.68 16.16 -32.87
C PRO A 117 11.32 16.87 -32.91
N GLU A 118 10.21 16.14 -32.90
CA GLU A 118 8.85 16.70 -32.99
C GLU A 118 8.36 17.29 -31.66
N ASN A 119 8.84 16.76 -30.51
CA ASN A 119 8.47 17.28 -29.20
C ASN A 119 9.42 18.35 -28.67
N GLU A 120 10.60 18.51 -29.31
CA GLU A 120 11.61 19.52 -28.98
C GLU A 120 12.08 19.47 -27.51
N TRP A 121 11.95 18.32 -26.84
CA TRP A 121 12.28 18.20 -25.41
C TRP A 121 13.74 18.50 -25.12
N LYS A 122 14.60 18.21 -26.08
CA LYS A 122 16.03 18.50 -25.99
C LYS A 122 16.29 20.00 -25.88
N GLU A 123 15.68 20.80 -26.74
CA GLU A 123 15.82 22.26 -26.74
C GLU A 123 15.12 22.90 -25.54
N LEU A 124 13.94 22.38 -25.19
CA LEU A 124 13.08 22.96 -24.17
C LEU A 124 13.57 22.66 -22.74
N PHE A 125 13.91 21.40 -22.46
CA PHE A 125 14.02 20.90 -21.08
C PHE A 125 15.42 20.45 -20.66
N TRP A 126 16.26 19.89 -21.54
CA TRP A 126 17.52 19.25 -21.12
C TRP A 126 18.44 20.16 -20.31
N ARG A 127 18.47 21.46 -20.60
CA ARG A 127 19.27 22.46 -19.86
C ARG A 127 18.84 22.66 -18.41
N TYR A 128 17.60 22.34 -18.07
CA TYR A 128 17.02 22.53 -16.74
C TYR A 128 17.04 21.25 -15.91
N LEU A 129 17.36 20.10 -16.51
CA LEU A 129 17.35 18.83 -15.82
C LEU A 129 18.68 18.61 -15.08
N PRO A 130 18.65 18.47 -13.75
CA PRO A 130 19.86 18.29 -12.96
C PRO A 130 20.49 16.92 -13.23
N PRO A 131 21.74 16.83 -13.73
CA PRO A 131 22.36 15.58 -14.17
C PRO A 131 22.63 14.57 -13.05
N TRP A 132 22.36 14.94 -11.80
CA TRP A 132 22.50 14.10 -10.62
C TRP A 132 21.18 13.44 -10.16
N LEU A 133 20.01 13.89 -10.65
CA LEU A 133 18.71 13.25 -10.40
C LEU A 133 18.20 12.41 -11.56
N ILE A 134 18.69 12.66 -12.76
CA ILE A 134 18.22 12.03 -14.00
C ILE A 134 19.32 11.20 -14.65
N MET A 135 18.92 10.27 -15.52
CA MET A 135 19.83 9.51 -16.37
C MET A 135 19.93 10.17 -17.74
N ASN A 136 21.13 10.58 -18.12
CA ASN A 136 21.40 11.27 -19.39
C ASN A 136 22.16 10.41 -20.42
N ASP A 137 22.58 9.20 -20.06
CA ASP A 137 23.34 8.30 -20.92
C ASP A 137 22.42 7.38 -21.71
N LEU A 138 22.19 7.69 -23.00
CA LEU A 138 21.33 6.91 -23.89
C LEU A 138 21.78 5.45 -24.00
N SER A 139 23.09 5.15 -23.93
CA SER A 139 23.57 3.77 -24.04
C SER A 139 23.11 2.90 -22.87
N SER A 140 22.99 3.48 -21.68
CA SER A 140 22.40 2.83 -20.51
C SER A 140 20.88 2.72 -20.60
N LEU A 141 20.22 3.68 -21.26
CA LEU A 141 18.77 3.69 -21.44
C LEU A 141 18.29 2.60 -22.41
N THR A 142 19.05 2.34 -23.48
CA THR A 142 18.74 1.26 -24.43
C THR A 142 18.56 -0.08 -23.70
N GLY A 143 19.49 -0.45 -22.83
CA GLY A 143 19.39 -1.69 -22.05
C GLY A 143 18.23 -1.72 -21.03
N PHE A 144 17.75 -0.55 -20.58
CA PHE A 144 16.61 -0.44 -19.66
C PHE A 144 15.26 -0.58 -20.37
N TYR A 145 15.08 0.04 -21.53
CA TYR A 145 13.81 0.03 -22.27
C TYR A 145 13.69 -1.12 -23.27
N GLU A 146 14.75 -1.44 -24.01
CA GLU A 146 14.71 -2.49 -25.04
C GLU A 146 14.91 -3.90 -24.46
N GLY A 147 15.51 -4.00 -23.27
CA GLY A 147 15.81 -5.29 -22.64
C GLY A 147 17.12 -5.92 -23.14
N ASP A 148 17.21 -7.25 -23.07
CA ASP A 148 18.38 -8.07 -23.47
C ASP A 148 19.75 -7.63 -22.89
N SER A 149 19.73 -6.88 -21.80
CA SER A 149 20.92 -6.44 -21.07
C SER A 149 20.96 -6.98 -19.64
N THR A 150 22.12 -6.89 -19.01
CA THR A 150 22.34 -7.31 -17.62
C THR A 150 22.71 -6.13 -16.74
N PHE A 151 22.13 -6.06 -15.54
CA PHE A 151 22.42 -5.00 -14.58
C PHE A 151 23.90 -4.98 -14.12
N HIS A 152 24.61 -6.09 -14.26
CA HIS A 152 26.00 -6.25 -13.83
C HIS A 152 27.03 -5.54 -14.72
N ILE A 153 26.59 -4.92 -15.82
CA ILE A 153 27.46 -4.09 -16.65
C ILE A 153 27.79 -2.81 -15.89
N ASP A 154 29.09 -2.55 -15.68
CA ASP A 154 29.62 -1.40 -14.93
C ASP A 154 28.98 -0.06 -15.34
N VAL A 155 28.76 0.12 -16.64
CA VAL A 155 28.16 1.34 -17.20
C VAL A 155 26.72 1.52 -16.71
N HIS A 156 25.89 0.47 -16.78
CA HIS A 156 24.52 0.52 -16.29
C HIS A 156 24.46 0.82 -14.79
N PHE A 157 25.29 0.13 -13.99
CA PHE A 157 25.32 0.36 -12.55
C PHE A 157 25.72 1.80 -12.20
N ARG A 158 26.79 2.33 -12.81
CA ARG A 158 27.30 3.68 -12.53
C ARG A 158 26.32 4.77 -12.94
N SER A 159 25.61 4.59 -14.06
CA SER A 159 24.61 5.52 -14.55
C SER A 159 23.42 5.64 -13.58
N TRP A 160 23.01 4.54 -12.93
CA TRP A 160 21.92 4.53 -11.95
C TRP A 160 22.34 4.97 -10.55
N LEU A 161 23.61 4.79 -10.17
CA LEU A 161 24.08 5.01 -8.79
C LEU A 161 23.84 6.44 -8.30
N ARG A 162 24.16 7.45 -9.11
CA ARG A 162 24.00 8.87 -8.73
C ARG A 162 22.52 9.25 -8.53
N PRO A 163 21.62 9.02 -9.50
CA PRO A 163 20.19 9.23 -9.31
C PRO A 163 19.64 8.50 -8.07
N ILE A 164 19.98 7.21 -7.90
CA ILE A 164 19.49 6.41 -6.78
C ILE A 164 19.88 7.03 -5.44
N LEU A 165 21.14 7.46 -5.29
CA LEU A 165 21.61 8.07 -4.03
C LEU A 165 20.86 9.35 -3.69
N TRP A 166 20.69 10.25 -4.67
CA TRP A 166 20.01 11.53 -4.43
C TRP A 166 18.51 11.37 -4.22
N TRP A 167 17.84 10.50 -4.99
CA TRP A 167 16.44 10.18 -4.76
C TRP A 167 16.22 9.49 -3.41
N THR A 168 17.11 8.59 -3.01
CA THR A 168 17.03 7.94 -1.68
C THR A 168 17.20 8.98 -0.57
N LEU A 169 18.16 9.90 -0.69
CA LEU A 169 18.36 10.98 0.27
C LEU A 169 17.11 11.88 0.35
N PHE A 170 16.60 12.33 -0.80
CA PHE A 170 15.41 13.17 -0.87
C PHE A 170 14.20 12.50 -0.23
N LEU A 171 13.91 11.24 -0.58
CA LEU A 171 12.79 10.48 -0.03
C LEU A 171 12.95 10.24 1.47
N THR A 172 14.17 9.97 1.94
CA THR A 172 14.45 9.79 3.39
C THR A 172 14.16 11.07 4.16
N VAL A 173 14.61 12.23 3.64
CA VAL A 173 14.34 13.54 4.24
C VAL A 173 12.85 13.86 4.21
N LEU A 174 12.16 13.56 3.09
CA LEU A 174 10.72 13.76 2.96
C LEU A 174 9.94 12.95 4.00
N ILE A 175 10.25 11.65 4.13
CA ILE A 175 9.64 10.77 5.13
C ILE A 175 9.93 11.28 6.55
N TRP A 176 11.16 11.71 6.81
CA TRP A 176 11.54 12.30 8.11
C TRP A 176 10.70 13.53 8.45
N VAL A 177 10.53 14.46 7.49
CA VAL A 177 9.68 15.64 7.67
C VAL A 177 8.22 15.22 7.92
N MET A 178 7.69 14.25 7.18
CA MET A 178 6.34 13.75 7.38
C MET A 178 6.15 13.12 8.76
N ILE A 179 7.15 12.39 9.28
CA ILE A 179 7.15 11.87 10.65
C ILE A 179 7.16 13.02 11.66
N CYS A 180 7.98 14.05 11.46
CA CYS A 180 8.01 15.23 12.33
C CYS A 180 6.66 15.95 12.37
N LEU A 181 6.03 16.16 11.20
CA LEU A 181 4.70 16.74 11.09
C LEU A 181 3.65 15.88 11.83
N ASN A 182 3.68 14.57 11.63
CA ASN A 182 2.81 13.64 12.36
C ASN A 182 3.01 13.75 13.87
N MET A 183 4.25 13.85 14.37
CA MET A 183 4.50 14.02 15.80
C MET A 183 3.91 15.31 16.38
N LEU A 184 3.97 16.42 15.63
CA LEU A 184 3.40 17.70 16.04
C LEU A 184 1.87 17.69 16.01
N LEU A 185 1.27 17.14 14.95
CA LEU A 185 -0.18 17.16 14.73
C LEU A 185 -0.92 16.07 15.51
N ARG A 186 -0.27 14.91 15.78
CA ARG A 186 -0.86 13.76 16.48
C ARG A 186 -1.58 14.17 17.76
N ARG A 187 -0.98 15.04 18.57
CA ARG A 187 -1.59 15.45 19.83
C ARG A 187 -2.90 16.23 19.62
N LYS A 188 -2.92 17.18 18.68
CA LYS A 188 -4.13 17.94 18.35
C LYS A 188 -5.22 17.05 17.76
N TRP A 189 -4.85 16.16 16.84
CA TRP A 189 -5.79 15.23 16.22
C TRP A 189 -6.44 14.28 17.22
N ILE A 190 -5.66 13.75 18.17
CA ILE A 190 -6.18 12.85 19.21
C ILE A 190 -7.02 13.61 20.24
N GLU A 191 -6.50 14.73 20.78
CA GLU A 191 -7.11 15.39 21.94
C GLU A 191 -8.25 16.33 21.56
N ARG A 192 -8.15 17.06 20.43
CA ARG A 192 -9.13 18.08 20.03
C ARG A 192 -10.09 17.59 18.96
N GLU A 193 -9.57 16.97 17.91
CA GLU A 193 -10.38 16.54 16.75
C GLU A 193 -10.93 15.12 16.91
N ARG A 194 -10.53 14.40 17.98
CA ARG A 194 -10.94 13.03 18.28
C ARG A 194 -10.88 12.11 17.05
N LEU A 195 -9.82 12.28 16.25
CA LEU A 195 -9.66 11.55 15.01
C LEU A 195 -9.63 10.05 15.33
N ALA A 196 -10.63 9.30 14.87
CA ALA A 196 -10.58 7.86 15.00
C ALA A 196 -9.57 7.31 14.00
N TYR A 197 -8.87 6.25 14.42
CA TYR A 197 -7.95 5.50 13.59
C TYR A 197 -8.56 4.13 13.24
N PRO A 198 -9.65 4.08 12.45
CA PRO A 198 -10.38 2.83 12.16
C PRO A 198 -9.50 1.81 11.44
N ILE A 199 -8.59 2.27 10.59
CA ILE A 199 -7.68 1.45 9.78
C ILE A 199 -6.77 0.58 10.66
N VAL A 200 -6.44 1.04 11.87
CA VAL A 200 -5.55 0.32 12.80
C VAL A 200 -6.30 -0.77 13.57
N GLN A 201 -7.64 -0.74 13.62
CA GLN A 201 -8.41 -1.72 14.39
C GLN A 201 -8.29 -3.13 13.82
N LEU A 202 -8.32 -3.27 12.49
CA LEU A 202 -8.18 -4.58 11.84
C LEU A 202 -6.83 -5.25 12.15
N PRO A 203 -5.66 -4.63 11.90
CA PRO A 203 -4.36 -5.24 12.21
C PRO A 203 -4.18 -5.49 13.71
N LEU A 204 -4.73 -4.64 14.58
CA LEU A 204 -4.73 -4.91 16.02
C LEU A 204 -5.52 -6.17 16.36
N GLU A 205 -6.73 -6.31 15.81
CA GLU A 205 -7.65 -7.39 16.14
C GLU A 205 -7.21 -8.74 15.57
N ILE A 206 -6.69 -8.78 14.32
CA ILE A 206 -6.18 -10.03 13.70
C ILE A 206 -4.92 -10.56 14.40
N THR A 207 -4.16 -9.69 15.07
CA THR A 207 -2.91 -10.06 15.77
C THR A 207 -3.12 -10.37 17.26
N ARG A 208 -4.36 -10.28 17.77
CA ARG A 208 -4.66 -10.61 19.17
C ARG A 208 -4.41 -12.09 19.46
N SER A 209 -3.80 -12.35 20.60
CA SER A 209 -3.48 -13.71 21.04
C SER A 209 -4.70 -14.58 21.39
N ASP A 210 -5.86 -13.98 21.67
CA ASP A 210 -7.10 -14.69 22.01
C ASP A 210 -7.86 -15.22 20.77
N GLY A 211 -7.50 -14.72 19.57
CA GLY A 211 -8.12 -15.06 18.30
C GLY A 211 -9.62 -14.79 18.27
N ARG A 212 -10.11 -13.81 19.04
CA ARG A 212 -11.55 -13.55 19.19
C ARG A 212 -12.24 -13.26 17.86
N LEU A 213 -11.59 -12.49 16.99
CA LEU A 213 -12.07 -12.15 15.66
C LEU A 213 -12.37 -13.38 14.81
N PHE A 214 -11.41 -14.31 14.72
CA PHE A 214 -11.57 -15.55 13.95
C PHE A 214 -12.62 -16.51 14.51
N LYS A 215 -13.08 -16.30 15.75
CA LYS A 215 -14.19 -17.06 16.36
C LYS A 215 -15.55 -16.40 16.13
N SER A 216 -15.59 -15.16 15.64
CA SER A 216 -16.83 -14.43 15.43
C SER A 216 -17.57 -14.92 14.19
N LYS A 217 -18.78 -15.47 14.39
CA LYS A 217 -19.66 -15.89 13.29
C LYS A 217 -20.07 -14.71 12.39
N MET A 218 -20.31 -13.54 12.98
CA MET A 218 -20.70 -12.33 12.23
C MET A 218 -19.57 -11.84 11.32
N MET A 219 -18.31 -11.92 11.78
CA MET A 219 -17.15 -11.60 10.94
C MET A 219 -17.09 -12.56 9.74
N TRP A 220 -17.22 -13.87 9.97
CA TRP A 220 -17.20 -14.86 8.89
C TRP A 220 -18.37 -14.71 7.93
N LEU A 221 -19.56 -14.30 8.41
CA LEU A 221 -20.69 -13.98 7.54
C LEU A 221 -20.38 -12.80 6.63
N GLY A 222 -19.86 -11.70 7.17
CA GLY A 222 -19.45 -10.54 6.37
C GLY A 222 -18.34 -10.89 5.36
N PHE A 223 -17.33 -11.65 5.80
CA PHE A 223 -16.27 -12.15 4.92
C PHE A 223 -16.81 -13.06 3.80
N ALA A 224 -17.73 -13.96 4.12
CA ALA A 224 -18.33 -14.86 3.13
C ALA A 224 -19.20 -14.12 2.11
N ILE A 225 -19.94 -13.08 2.53
CA ILE A 225 -20.74 -12.26 1.63
C ILE A 225 -19.84 -11.45 0.70
N SER A 226 -18.94 -10.64 1.26
CA SER A 226 -18.06 -9.77 0.45
C SER A 226 -17.08 -10.58 -0.38
N GLY A 227 -16.40 -11.55 0.23
CA GLY A 227 -15.48 -12.44 -0.46
C GLY A 227 -16.18 -13.34 -1.48
N GLY A 228 -17.44 -13.73 -1.25
CA GLY A 228 -18.24 -14.47 -2.22
C GLY A 228 -18.58 -13.64 -3.45
N ILE A 229 -18.98 -12.38 -3.27
CA ILE A 229 -19.23 -11.45 -4.39
C ILE A 229 -17.94 -11.21 -5.18
N ASP A 230 -16.84 -10.89 -4.49
CA ASP A 230 -15.54 -10.66 -5.14
C ASP A 230 -15.02 -11.91 -5.86
N LEU A 231 -15.26 -13.11 -5.30
CA LEU A 231 -14.88 -14.37 -5.94
C LEU A 231 -15.70 -14.63 -7.20
N ILE A 232 -17.02 -14.42 -7.17
CA ILE A 232 -17.89 -14.58 -8.33
C ILE A 232 -17.46 -13.63 -9.46
N ASN A 233 -17.24 -12.35 -9.12
CA ASN A 233 -16.81 -11.35 -10.08
C ASN A 233 -15.38 -11.60 -10.60
N GLY A 234 -14.49 -12.09 -9.73
CA GLY A 234 -13.14 -12.51 -10.12
C GLY A 234 -13.15 -13.71 -11.07
N VAL A 235 -14.05 -14.68 -10.86
CA VAL A 235 -14.24 -15.81 -11.78
C VAL A 235 -14.83 -15.33 -13.11
N HIS A 236 -15.83 -14.43 -13.08
CA HIS A 236 -16.37 -13.82 -14.30
C HIS A 236 -15.29 -13.12 -15.14
N ALA A 237 -14.38 -12.39 -14.50
CA ALA A 237 -13.27 -11.73 -15.19
C ALA A 237 -12.32 -12.71 -15.89
N LEU A 238 -12.14 -13.92 -15.36
CA LEU A 238 -11.33 -14.99 -15.97
C LEU A 238 -12.12 -15.81 -16.99
N VAL A 239 -13.41 -16.01 -16.74
CA VAL A 239 -14.33 -16.84 -17.51
C VAL A 239 -15.63 -16.05 -17.72
N PRO A 240 -15.74 -15.25 -18.79
CA PRO A 240 -16.88 -14.34 -19.01
C PRO A 240 -18.25 -15.02 -19.14
N SER A 241 -18.31 -16.35 -19.28
CA SER A 241 -19.57 -17.11 -19.30
C SER A 241 -20.18 -17.32 -17.91
N PHE A 242 -19.42 -17.10 -16.83
CA PHE A 242 -19.94 -17.15 -15.47
C PHE A 242 -20.76 -15.90 -15.14
N PRO A 243 -21.81 -15.93 -14.30
CA PRO A 243 -22.57 -14.71 -13.98
C PRO A 243 -21.74 -13.70 -13.17
N GLU A 244 -21.96 -12.40 -13.43
CA GLU A 244 -21.40 -11.29 -12.65
C GLU A 244 -22.46 -10.69 -11.72
N ILE A 245 -22.04 -10.26 -10.53
CA ILE A 245 -22.84 -9.41 -9.64
C ILE A 245 -22.45 -7.95 -9.91
N PRO A 246 -23.37 -7.11 -10.45
CA PRO A 246 -23.04 -5.77 -10.95
C PRO A 246 -22.88 -4.75 -9.82
N ILE A 247 -21.75 -4.80 -9.12
CA ILE A 247 -21.39 -3.86 -8.03
C ILE A 247 -20.74 -2.56 -8.51
N ARG A 248 -20.34 -2.49 -9.78
CA ARG A 248 -19.62 -1.34 -10.39
C ARG A 248 -20.27 -0.81 -11.67
N HIS A 249 -21.46 -1.27 -12.02
CA HIS A 249 -22.12 -0.95 -13.29
C HIS A 249 -23.25 0.07 -13.16
N ALA A 250 -23.59 0.49 -11.94
CA ALA A 250 -24.62 1.49 -11.74
C ALA A 250 -24.09 2.87 -12.20
N GLU A 251 -24.71 3.42 -13.23
CA GLU A 251 -24.46 4.76 -13.73
C GLU A 251 -25.78 5.52 -13.59
N ILE A 252 -25.78 6.58 -12.79
CA ILE A 252 -26.98 7.38 -12.51
C ILE A 252 -26.99 8.70 -13.27
N GLY A 253 -25.88 9.05 -13.94
CA GLY A 253 -25.75 10.22 -14.81
C GLY A 253 -26.80 10.23 -15.91
N GLN A 254 -27.13 9.06 -16.46
CA GLN A 254 -28.17 8.88 -17.48
C GLN A 254 -29.57 9.38 -17.06
N PHE A 255 -29.85 9.48 -15.75
CA PHE A 255 -31.13 9.99 -15.25
C PHE A 255 -31.18 11.52 -15.17
N PHE A 256 -30.03 12.20 -15.28
CA PHE A 256 -29.94 13.67 -15.27
C PHE A 256 -29.93 14.23 -16.70
N THR A 257 -31.11 14.39 -17.29
CA THR A 257 -31.26 14.83 -18.68
C THR A 257 -31.36 16.35 -18.86
N GLU A 258 -31.79 17.09 -17.83
CA GLU A 258 -32.02 18.54 -17.90
C GLU A 258 -30.90 19.36 -17.24
N LYS A 259 -30.62 20.55 -17.79
CA LYS A 259 -29.65 21.49 -17.20
C LYS A 259 -30.19 22.06 -15.88
N PRO A 260 -29.36 22.27 -14.84
CA PRO A 260 -27.90 22.15 -14.84
C PRO A 260 -27.39 20.72 -14.60
N TRP A 261 -28.24 19.79 -14.18
CA TRP A 261 -27.84 18.44 -13.76
C TRP A 261 -27.22 17.60 -14.88
N SER A 262 -27.65 17.80 -16.12
CA SER A 262 -27.04 17.15 -17.29
C SER A 262 -25.59 17.58 -17.57
N ALA A 263 -25.11 18.67 -16.94
CA ALA A 263 -23.71 19.07 -17.03
C ALA A 263 -22.78 18.24 -16.12
N ILE A 264 -23.33 17.46 -15.17
CA ILE A 264 -22.54 16.58 -14.30
C ILE A 264 -21.88 15.45 -15.11
N GLY A 265 -22.54 14.98 -16.17
CA GLY A 265 -22.02 13.93 -17.04
C GLY A 265 -22.02 12.57 -16.35
N TRP A 266 -20.88 11.87 -16.38
CA TRP A 266 -20.74 10.50 -15.89
C TRP A 266 -20.78 10.43 -14.36
N VAL A 267 -21.76 9.69 -13.81
CA VAL A 267 -21.92 9.51 -12.35
C VAL A 267 -22.01 8.03 -12.00
N PRO A 268 -20.86 7.35 -11.81
CA PRO A 268 -20.85 5.96 -11.41
C PRO A 268 -21.15 5.80 -9.92
N VAL A 269 -21.89 4.74 -9.58
CA VAL A 269 -22.16 4.30 -8.22
C VAL A 269 -21.50 2.94 -8.03
N TYR A 270 -20.49 2.89 -7.15
CA TYR A 270 -19.76 1.67 -6.84
C TYR A 270 -20.06 1.22 -5.41
N ILE A 271 -20.45 -0.04 -5.26
CA ILE A 271 -20.62 -0.68 -3.96
C ILE A 271 -19.33 -1.43 -3.62
N LEU A 272 -18.44 -0.75 -2.90
CA LEU A 272 -17.17 -1.31 -2.47
C LEU A 272 -17.32 -1.85 -1.04
N SER A 273 -17.43 -3.17 -0.89
CA SER A 273 -17.66 -3.78 0.43
C SER A 273 -16.59 -3.41 1.48
N PHE A 274 -15.33 -3.26 1.06
CA PHE A 274 -14.26 -2.81 1.96
C PHE A 274 -14.47 -1.36 2.44
N ALA A 275 -14.97 -0.48 1.57
CA ALA A 275 -15.24 0.91 1.90
C ALA A 275 -16.42 1.02 2.86
N VAL A 276 -17.46 0.21 2.66
CA VAL A 276 -18.58 0.07 3.61
C VAL A 276 -18.08 -0.40 4.98
N GLY A 277 -17.17 -1.38 5.01
CA GLY A 277 -16.55 -1.85 6.24
C GLY A 277 -15.74 -0.77 6.96
N LEU A 278 -14.93 0.01 6.24
CA LEU A 278 -14.17 1.13 6.81
C LEU A 278 -15.07 2.28 7.28
N ALA A 279 -16.13 2.59 6.52
CA ALA A 279 -17.10 3.61 6.87
C ALA A 279 -17.85 3.28 8.16
N PHE A 280 -18.16 2.00 8.41
CA PHE A 280 -18.79 1.57 9.66
C PHE A 280 -17.89 1.77 10.89
N LEU A 281 -16.56 1.76 10.69
CA LEU A 281 -15.60 2.03 11.76
C LEU A 281 -15.36 3.53 11.97
N MET A 282 -15.85 4.38 11.08
CA MET A 282 -15.71 5.84 11.17
C MET A 282 -16.68 6.39 12.24
N PRO A 283 -16.23 7.35 13.08
CA PRO A 283 -17.11 8.04 14.00
C PRO A 283 -18.23 8.78 13.27
N LEU A 284 -19.42 8.74 13.85
CA LEU A 284 -20.60 9.46 13.35
C LEU A 284 -20.35 10.96 13.15
N GLU A 285 -19.50 11.57 13.98
CA GLU A 285 -19.17 13.00 13.89
C GLU A 285 -18.41 13.35 12.59
N MET A 286 -17.66 12.42 11.99
CA MET A 286 -17.00 12.64 10.69
C MET A 286 -17.84 12.24 9.49
N SER A 287 -18.79 11.31 9.64
CA SER A 287 -19.61 10.86 8.50
C SER A 287 -20.64 11.91 8.06
N PHE A 288 -20.92 12.91 8.89
CA PHE A 288 -21.95 13.94 8.67
C PHE A 288 -21.39 15.38 8.62
N SER A 289 -20.07 15.58 8.58
CA SER A 289 -19.45 16.90 8.36
C SER A 289 -19.11 17.12 6.89
#